data_AF-A0A2G3EBF5-F1
#
_entry.id   AF-A0A2G3EBF5-F1
#
_cell.length_a   1.000
_cell.length_b   1.000
_cell.length_c   1.000
_cell.angle_alpha   90.00
_cell.angle_beta   90.00
_cell.angle_gamma   90.00
#
_symmetry.space_group_name_H-M   'P 1'
#
loop_
_entity.id
_entity.type
_entity.pdbx_description
1 polymer ?
#
loop_
_entity_poly.entity_id
_entity_poly.type
_entity_poly.pdbx_seq_one_letter_code
_entity_poly.pdbx_strand_id
1 'polypeptide(L)'
;MLHTRNIVKSMGYKHNYFANERDDNLYKSKRTKYIENIFIYLIIFMVVLWLFKPAMLRYAYLLSHTKTVLFFALTLIMGVIVHFYNSIGSEDRRITLLKTLILALVHSALYSVSMCLDTYILKLLLGLLILLASFVITSFTRAGEDRDFIFDWSFIAFCFVLYFWLSLFLPYDAGPDEYMRYDIPKFIYEHGTLPHGGDPEIRNVYWGFSYAFTPIAGYIPGALLMRLVSLFSTSDYALLSAARFPSVLFSTGSVYFAYKIAKDILGNKWSKLFILLFALWPEFIFISSYVNLDAMGMFSIMWILYAMLLAKKRKWSVKSCVFLGVGCGICVMSYYNYYTVLLIAIIYSVCELLSDKTIENKKTFLASRIAIVLFVALIIGGWVFIRNYAIYDGDFLGLETSRIYGEKYAMEQFKPSNRYTPASQGVGWLSFFFQYEWIRHSAESFIATFGYMDIYLYDAFYITTYIIAALSTVYLLSKNTRVLLKQNSKWNICMILHIMIVLLLGISYSYFFDFQPQGRYILPMLPAMLMLFTYSWIGLTKIKKRWIGYALVSIIGTFLLVQTYVSIFDVILYSYA
;
A
#
# COMPACT_ATOMS: atom_id res chain seq x y z
N MET A 1 -0.04 59.56 -55.44
CA MET A 1 -1.34 59.94 -56.06
C MET A 1 -2.07 58.63 -56.35
N LEU A 2 -3.01 58.09 -55.54
CA LEU A 2 -4.38 58.58 -55.28
C LEU A 2 -5.04 59.09 -56.58
N HIS A 3 -6.21 58.66 -57.06
CA HIS A 3 -7.33 57.94 -56.45
C HIS A 3 -8.42 57.69 -57.53
N THR A 4 -9.31 56.69 -57.32
CA THR A 4 -10.76 56.66 -57.70
C THR A 4 -11.20 56.63 -59.18
N ARG A 5 -12.30 55.98 -59.64
CA ARG A 5 -13.33 55.07 -59.08
C ARG A 5 -14.19 54.55 -60.26
N ASN A 6 -14.92 53.45 -60.01
CA ASN A 6 -16.02 52.84 -60.79
C ASN A 6 -15.54 51.96 -61.97
N ILE A 7 -15.98 50.70 -62.10
CA ILE A 7 -17.30 50.31 -62.64
C ILE A 7 -17.62 48.84 -62.22
N VAL A 8 -18.92 48.53 -62.18
CA VAL A 8 -19.61 47.21 -62.25
C VAL A 8 -20.07 46.58 -60.94
N LYS A 9 -21.38 46.71 -60.69
CA LYS A 9 -22.23 45.73 -59.99
C LYS A 9 -23.48 45.50 -60.83
N SER A 10 -23.60 44.32 -61.46
CA SER A 10 -24.91 43.67 -61.69
C SER A 10 -24.73 42.19 -62.07
N MET A 11 -25.53 41.33 -61.40
CA MET A 11 -26.01 40.00 -61.80
C MET A 11 -25.06 38.76 -61.84
N GLY A 12 -25.42 37.74 -61.05
CA GLY A 12 -25.63 36.38 -61.59
C GLY A 12 -24.63 35.24 -61.27
N TYR A 13 -25.02 34.38 -60.30
CA TYR A 13 -24.87 32.91 -60.25
C TYR A 13 -23.59 32.18 -60.76
N LYS A 14 -23.02 31.28 -59.93
CA LYS A 14 -22.93 29.82 -60.23
C LYS A 14 -22.44 28.95 -59.05
N HIS A 15 -22.89 27.70 -59.10
CA HIS A 15 -22.92 26.64 -58.08
C HIS A 15 -21.59 25.95 -57.73
N ASN A 16 -21.65 25.33 -56.54
CA ASN A 16 -20.71 24.44 -55.88
C ASN A 16 -20.33 23.18 -56.66
N TYR A 17 -19.03 22.84 -56.62
CA TYR A 17 -18.46 21.50 -56.85
C TYR A 17 -17.17 21.34 -56.02
N PHE A 18 -17.24 21.34 -54.68
CA PHE A 18 -16.07 21.09 -53.81
C PHE A 18 -16.47 20.49 -52.44
N ALA A 19 -17.35 19.48 -52.41
CA ALA A 19 -17.77 18.83 -51.15
C ALA A 19 -17.10 17.48 -50.86
N ASN A 20 -16.47 16.79 -51.82
CA ASN A 20 -16.08 15.39 -51.63
C ASN A 20 -14.68 15.14 -51.03
N GLU A 21 -13.73 16.08 -51.04
CA GLU A 21 -12.37 15.81 -50.53
C GLU A 21 -12.19 16.07 -49.02
N ARG A 22 -13.05 16.86 -48.39
CA ARG A 22 -12.96 17.15 -46.94
C ARG A 22 -13.54 16.03 -46.09
N ASP A 23 -14.61 15.40 -46.53
CA ASP A 23 -15.24 14.31 -45.79
C ASP A 23 -14.41 13.02 -45.82
N ASP A 24 -13.73 12.74 -46.94
CA ASP A 24 -12.87 11.55 -47.07
C ASP A 24 -11.61 11.63 -46.19
N ASN A 25 -11.04 12.83 -46.04
CA ASN A 25 -9.93 13.08 -45.12
C ASN A 25 -10.37 13.05 -43.65
N LEU A 26 -11.59 13.50 -43.34
CA LEU A 26 -12.16 13.40 -41.99
C LEU A 26 -12.50 11.95 -41.62
N TYR A 27 -12.99 11.15 -42.59
CA TYR A 27 -13.28 9.74 -42.42
C TYR A 27 -12.00 8.91 -42.27
N LYS A 28 -10.97 9.15 -43.11
CA LYS A 28 -9.65 8.53 -42.96
C LYS A 28 -9.02 8.89 -41.61
N SER A 29 -9.04 10.16 -41.20
CA SER A 29 -8.55 10.62 -39.88
C SER A 29 -9.25 9.91 -38.70
N LYS A 30 -10.58 9.75 -38.75
CA LYS A 30 -11.33 9.00 -37.74
C LYS A 30 -11.00 7.50 -37.76
N ARG A 31 -10.80 6.91 -38.93
CA ARG A 31 -10.48 5.49 -39.12
C ARG A 31 -9.06 5.15 -38.64
N THR A 32 -8.07 5.99 -38.95
CA THR A 32 -6.69 5.83 -38.45
C THR A 32 -6.64 5.93 -36.92
N LYS A 33 -7.38 6.88 -36.33
CA LYS A 33 -7.53 7.00 -34.87
C LYS A 33 -8.27 5.82 -34.23
N TYR A 34 -9.17 5.17 -34.97
CA TYR A 34 -9.86 3.95 -34.55
C TYR A 34 -8.89 2.75 -34.55
N ILE A 35 -8.07 2.63 -35.60
CA ILE A 35 -7.05 1.58 -35.75
C ILE A 35 -5.96 1.72 -34.68
N GLU A 36 -5.49 2.94 -34.38
CA GLU A 36 -4.54 3.19 -33.30
C GLU A 36 -5.09 2.77 -31.93
N ASN A 37 -6.36 3.06 -31.65
CA ASN A 37 -7.00 2.63 -30.41
C ASN A 37 -7.13 1.09 -30.37
N ILE A 38 -7.52 0.45 -31.46
CA ILE A 38 -7.59 -1.01 -31.58
C ILE A 38 -6.20 -1.64 -31.31
N PHE A 39 -5.13 -1.06 -31.85
CA PHE A 39 -3.77 -1.54 -31.64
C PHE A 39 -3.36 -1.43 -30.17
N ILE A 40 -3.68 -0.32 -29.51
CA ILE A 40 -3.43 -0.13 -28.08
C ILE A 40 -4.22 -1.15 -27.24
N TYR A 41 -5.48 -1.43 -27.58
CA TYR A 41 -6.29 -2.43 -26.87
C TYR A 41 -5.82 -3.87 -27.11
N LEU A 42 -5.37 -4.21 -28.32
CA LEU A 42 -4.73 -5.50 -28.63
C LEU A 42 -3.42 -5.68 -27.88
N ILE A 43 -2.60 -4.63 -27.77
CA ILE A 43 -1.37 -4.65 -26.97
C ILE A 43 -1.70 -4.83 -25.49
N ILE A 44 -2.67 -4.08 -24.94
CA ILE A 44 -3.13 -4.25 -23.55
C ILE A 44 -3.62 -5.69 -23.31
N PHE A 45 -4.41 -6.24 -24.24
CA PHE A 45 -4.92 -7.60 -24.15
C PHE A 45 -3.82 -8.66 -24.27
N MET A 46 -2.84 -8.48 -25.15
CA MET A 46 -1.67 -9.37 -25.27
C MET A 46 -0.77 -9.31 -24.04
N VAL A 47 -0.58 -8.14 -23.44
CA VAL A 47 0.16 -7.96 -22.19
C VAL A 47 -0.57 -8.64 -21.04
N VAL A 48 -1.90 -8.47 -20.93
CA VAL A 48 -2.72 -9.20 -19.95
C VAL A 48 -2.62 -10.71 -20.19
N LEU A 49 -2.78 -11.21 -21.42
CA LEU A 49 -2.64 -12.66 -21.67
C LEU A 49 -1.24 -13.19 -21.35
N TRP A 50 -0.20 -12.43 -21.65
CA TRP A 50 1.19 -12.79 -21.37
C TRP A 50 1.48 -12.83 -19.87
N LEU A 51 1.00 -11.84 -19.10
CA LEU A 51 1.14 -11.77 -17.64
C LEU A 51 0.43 -12.93 -16.92
N PHE A 52 -0.68 -13.42 -17.47
CA PHE A 52 -1.50 -14.46 -16.84
C PHE A 52 -1.16 -15.87 -17.33
N LYS A 53 -0.40 -16.02 -18.43
CA LYS A 53 -0.03 -17.32 -19.02
C LYS A 53 0.64 -18.29 -18.02
N PRO A 54 1.59 -17.89 -17.15
CA PRO A 54 2.25 -18.82 -16.23
C PRO A 54 1.31 -19.37 -15.14
N ALA A 55 0.51 -18.50 -14.54
CA ALA A 55 -0.52 -18.90 -13.58
C ALA A 55 -1.53 -19.85 -14.26
N MET A 56 -2.06 -19.46 -15.43
CA MET A 56 -3.03 -20.27 -16.17
C MET A 56 -2.50 -21.66 -16.56
N LEU A 57 -1.23 -21.79 -16.92
CA LEU A 57 -0.63 -23.09 -17.29
C LEU A 57 -0.45 -24.02 -16.09
N ARG A 58 -0.14 -23.50 -14.90
CA ARG A 58 -0.04 -24.29 -13.66
C ARG A 58 -1.42 -24.78 -13.21
N TYR A 59 -2.45 -23.94 -13.33
CA TYR A 59 -3.83 -24.31 -13.01
C TYR A 59 -4.46 -25.24 -14.06
N ALA A 60 -4.13 -25.10 -15.35
CA ALA A 60 -4.58 -26.02 -16.40
C ALA A 60 -4.02 -27.44 -16.25
N TYR A 61 -2.85 -27.60 -15.63
CA TYR A 61 -2.27 -28.91 -15.34
C TYR A 61 -2.98 -29.63 -14.17
N LEU A 62 -3.61 -28.87 -13.26
CA LEU A 62 -4.39 -29.40 -12.14
C LEU A 62 -5.86 -29.70 -12.51
N LEU A 63 -6.39 -29.13 -13.60
CA LEU A 63 -7.83 -29.15 -13.92
C LEU A 63 -8.10 -29.63 -15.35
N SER A 64 -8.45 -30.90 -15.46
CA SER A 64 -8.59 -31.68 -16.69
C SER A 64 -9.84 -31.39 -17.53
N HIS A 65 -10.29 -30.14 -17.74
CA HIS A 65 -11.59 -29.89 -18.39
C HIS A 65 -11.58 -28.97 -19.63
N THR A 66 -11.98 -29.57 -20.76
CA THR A 66 -12.30 -29.01 -22.09
C THR A 66 -13.31 -27.85 -22.11
N LYS A 67 -13.99 -27.57 -20.99
CA LYS A 67 -15.00 -26.50 -20.85
C LYS A 67 -14.39 -25.09 -20.93
N THR A 68 -13.12 -24.93 -20.56
CA THR A 68 -12.40 -23.64 -20.58
C THR A 68 -12.16 -23.12 -22.01
N VAL A 69 -11.95 -24.03 -22.97
CA VAL A 69 -11.70 -23.69 -24.39
C VAL A 69 -12.99 -23.31 -25.12
N LEU A 70 -14.09 -24.03 -24.87
CA LEU A 70 -15.41 -23.75 -25.44
C LEU A 70 -15.96 -22.39 -24.97
N PHE A 71 -15.64 -22.02 -23.74
CA PHE A 71 -16.02 -20.73 -23.15
C PHE A 71 -15.19 -19.55 -23.67
N PHE A 72 -13.91 -19.77 -23.96
CA PHE A 72 -13.04 -18.78 -24.62
C PHE A 72 -13.55 -18.43 -26.03
N ALA A 73 -14.07 -19.42 -26.76
CA ALA A 73 -14.70 -19.22 -28.06
C ALA A 73 -16.00 -18.40 -27.97
N LEU A 74 -16.84 -18.61 -26.95
CA LEU A 74 -18.05 -17.80 -26.71
C LEU A 74 -17.72 -16.33 -26.35
N THR A 75 -16.62 -16.11 -25.62
CA THR A 75 -16.13 -14.77 -25.28
C THR A 75 -15.60 -14.03 -26.53
N LEU A 76 -14.97 -14.78 -27.45
CA LEU A 76 -14.54 -14.29 -28.77
C LEU A 76 -15.75 -13.87 -29.63
N ILE A 77 -16.80 -14.69 -29.67
CA ILE A 77 -18.05 -14.42 -30.42
C ILE A 77 -18.76 -13.19 -29.86
N MET A 78 -18.82 -13.01 -28.54
CA MET A 78 -19.37 -11.79 -27.92
C MET A 78 -18.53 -10.53 -28.22
N GLY A 79 -17.20 -10.65 -28.28
CA GLY A 79 -16.31 -9.57 -28.71
C GLY A 79 -16.54 -9.15 -30.17
N VAL A 80 -16.92 -10.08 -31.04
CA VAL A 80 -17.28 -9.83 -32.45
C VAL A 80 -18.70 -9.24 -32.57
N ILE A 81 -19.66 -9.64 -31.74
CA ILE A 81 -21.00 -9.03 -31.68
C ILE A 81 -20.90 -7.56 -31.23
N VAL A 82 -19.99 -7.25 -30.30
CA VAL A 82 -19.63 -5.87 -29.89
C VAL A 82 -18.99 -5.07 -31.02
N HIS A 83 -18.24 -5.71 -31.92
CA HIS A 83 -17.69 -5.07 -33.12
C HIS A 83 -18.81 -4.61 -34.08
N PHE A 84 -19.88 -5.38 -34.23
CA PHE A 84 -21.03 -5.00 -35.07
C PHE A 84 -21.88 -3.87 -34.47
N TYR A 85 -21.95 -3.77 -33.13
CA TYR A 85 -22.69 -2.71 -32.44
C TYR A 85 -21.92 -1.38 -32.31
N ASN A 86 -20.61 -1.39 -32.59
CA ASN A 86 -19.73 -0.20 -32.61
C ASN A 86 -20.04 0.81 -33.74
N SER A 87 -21.12 0.59 -34.48
CA SER A 87 -21.64 1.49 -35.50
C SER A 87 -22.51 2.64 -34.94
N ILE A 88 -22.88 2.65 -33.64
CA ILE A 88 -23.86 3.63 -33.11
C ILE A 88 -23.48 4.15 -31.69
N GLY A 89 -23.18 5.46 -31.54
CA GLY A 89 -23.34 6.19 -30.25
C GLY A 89 -22.21 7.12 -29.74
N SER A 90 -22.55 7.92 -28.72
CA SER A 90 -21.75 9.00 -28.08
C SER A 90 -20.61 8.52 -27.14
N GLU A 91 -19.69 9.43 -26.80
CA GLU A 91 -18.45 9.16 -26.03
C GLU A 91 -18.69 8.54 -24.64
N ASP A 92 -19.77 8.93 -23.94
CA ASP A 92 -20.16 8.35 -22.65
C ASP A 92 -20.63 6.89 -22.76
N ARG A 93 -21.23 6.49 -23.89
CA ARG A 93 -21.64 5.10 -24.13
C ARG A 93 -20.42 4.21 -24.35
N ARG A 94 -19.38 4.70 -25.03
CA ARG A 94 -18.12 3.96 -25.25
C ARG A 94 -17.37 3.69 -23.95
N ILE A 95 -17.32 4.69 -23.07
CA ILE A 95 -16.74 4.55 -21.72
C ILE A 95 -17.53 3.52 -20.92
N THR A 96 -18.87 3.58 -20.96
CA THR A 96 -19.76 2.64 -20.25
C THR A 96 -19.61 1.20 -20.77
N LEU A 97 -19.46 1.02 -22.09
CA LEU A 97 -19.28 -0.29 -22.70
C LEU A 97 -17.91 -0.92 -22.35
N LEU A 98 -16.82 -0.13 -22.43
CA LEU A 98 -15.48 -0.59 -22.04
C LEU A 98 -15.44 -1.01 -20.57
N LYS A 99 -16.12 -0.26 -19.69
CA LYS A 99 -16.29 -0.60 -18.27
C LYS A 99 -17.02 -1.93 -18.09
N THR A 100 -18.11 -2.15 -18.82
CA THR A 100 -18.92 -3.38 -18.76
C THR A 100 -18.12 -4.59 -19.27
N LEU A 101 -17.25 -4.38 -20.27
CA LEU A 101 -16.40 -5.43 -20.83
C LEU A 101 -15.25 -5.83 -19.90
N ILE A 102 -14.59 -4.86 -19.25
CA ILE A 102 -13.58 -5.13 -18.21
C ILE A 102 -14.26 -5.85 -17.03
N LEU A 103 -15.46 -5.41 -16.64
CA LEU A 103 -16.25 -6.08 -15.61
C LEU A 103 -16.53 -7.52 -15.97
N ALA A 104 -17.01 -7.79 -17.19
CA ALA A 104 -17.30 -9.12 -17.67
C ALA A 104 -16.04 -10.00 -17.74
N LEU A 105 -14.91 -9.45 -18.20
CA LEU A 105 -13.62 -10.17 -18.26
C LEU A 105 -13.09 -10.53 -16.87
N VAL A 106 -13.14 -9.59 -15.92
CA VAL A 106 -12.69 -9.83 -14.55
C VAL A 106 -13.64 -10.80 -13.85
N HIS A 107 -14.96 -10.62 -13.97
CA HIS A 107 -15.96 -11.51 -13.39
C HIS A 107 -15.86 -12.93 -13.97
N SER A 108 -15.58 -13.04 -15.26
CA SER A 108 -15.41 -14.31 -15.98
C SER A 108 -14.10 -15.02 -15.63
N ALA A 109 -12.99 -14.29 -15.53
CA ALA A 109 -11.70 -14.82 -15.08
C ALA A 109 -11.80 -15.32 -13.63
N LEU A 110 -12.44 -14.53 -12.76
CA LEU A 110 -12.70 -14.91 -11.39
C LEU A 110 -13.64 -16.12 -11.33
N TYR A 111 -14.79 -16.11 -12.01
CA TYR A 111 -15.73 -17.25 -12.04
C TYR A 111 -15.10 -18.56 -12.55
N SER A 112 -14.24 -18.48 -13.57
CA SER A 112 -13.52 -19.66 -14.10
C SER A 112 -12.58 -20.26 -13.05
N VAL A 113 -11.97 -19.40 -12.22
CA VAL A 113 -11.22 -19.82 -11.05
C VAL A 113 -12.15 -20.45 -9.99
N SER A 114 -13.39 -19.97 -9.76
CA SER A 114 -14.33 -20.58 -8.76
C SER A 114 -14.70 -22.02 -9.10
N MET A 115 -14.88 -22.29 -10.40
CA MET A 115 -15.33 -23.58 -10.91
C MET A 115 -14.23 -24.64 -10.84
N CYS A 116 -13.01 -24.20 -10.52
CA CYS A 116 -11.81 -25.00 -10.40
C CYS A 116 -11.39 -25.24 -8.94
N LEU A 117 -12.18 -24.78 -7.96
CA LEU A 117 -11.82 -24.76 -6.54
C LEU A 117 -12.78 -25.60 -5.70
N ASP A 118 -12.24 -26.63 -5.06
CA ASP A 118 -13.03 -27.62 -4.29
C ASP A 118 -13.44 -27.16 -2.88
N THR A 119 -12.86 -26.08 -2.35
CA THR A 119 -13.11 -25.63 -0.97
C THR A 119 -14.03 -24.39 -0.87
N TYR A 120 -14.94 -24.41 0.11
CA TYR A 120 -15.90 -23.34 0.39
C TYR A 120 -15.23 -21.98 0.66
N ILE A 121 -14.07 -22.00 1.29
CA ILE A 121 -13.20 -20.85 1.61
C ILE A 121 -12.82 -20.09 0.33
N LEU A 122 -12.53 -20.82 -0.73
CA LEU A 122 -12.07 -20.31 -2.01
C LEU A 122 -13.19 -19.72 -2.87
N LYS A 123 -14.40 -20.27 -2.75
CA LYS A 123 -15.61 -19.68 -3.34
C LYS A 123 -15.99 -18.36 -2.64
N LEU A 124 -15.78 -18.26 -1.32
CA LEU A 124 -16.01 -17.04 -0.54
C LEU A 124 -15.02 -15.92 -0.90
N LEU A 125 -13.72 -16.24 -0.98
CA LEU A 125 -12.62 -15.36 -1.44
C LEU A 125 -12.93 -14.73 -2.79
N LEU A 126 -13.39 -15.58 -3.70
CA LEU A 126 -13.66 -15.18 -5.05
C LEU A 126 -14.95 -14.37 -5.17
N GLY A 127 -15.96 -14.68 -4.35
CA GLY A 127 -17.15 -13.83 -4.17
C GLY A 127 -16.79 -12.44 -3.66
N LEU A 128 -15.88 -12.33 -2.69
CA LEU A 128 -15.38 -11.05 -2.16
C LEU A 128 -14.59 -10.27 -3.23
N LEU A 129 -13.74 -10.94 -4.02
CA LEU A 129 -13.00 -10.33 -5.12
C LEU A 129 -13.88 -9.91 -6.30
N ILE A 130 -14.90 -10.69 -6.61
CA ILE A 130 -15.90 -10.37 -7.63
C ILE A 130 -16.73 -9.16 -7.19
N LEU A 131 -17.17 -9.13 -5.94
CA LEU A 131 -17.90 -8.00 -5.36
C LEU A 131 -17.01 -6.75 -5.35
N LEU A 132 -15.74 -6.88 -4.97
CA LEU A 132 -14.77 -5.80 -4.95
C LEU A 132 -14.43 -5.28 -6.35
N ALA A 133 -14.12 -6.16 -7.30
CA ALA A 133 -13.85 -5.77 -8.67
C ALA A 133 -15.07 -5.07 -9.27
N SER A 134 -16.27 -5.60 -8.99
CA SER A 134 -17.53 -4.99 -9.43
C SER A 134 -17.79 -3.64 -8.76
N PHE A 135 -17.47 -3.51 -7.48
CA PHE A 135 -17.63 -2.29 -6.70
C PHE A 135 -16.61 -1.20 -7.08
N VAL A 136 -15.33 -1.55 -7.19
CA VAL A 136 -14.23 -0.67 -7.65
C VAL A 136 -14.55 -0.17 -9.06
N ILE A 137 -14.86 -1.08 -9.99
CA ILE A 137 -15.15 -0.73 -11.37
C ILE A 137 -16.37 0.17 -11.47
N THR A 138 -17.47 -0.09 -10.74
CA THR A 138 -18.68 0.75 -10.77
C THR A 138 -18.50 2.11 -10.09
N SER A 139 -17.61 2.23 -9.12
CA SER A 139 -17.39 3.47 -8.35
C SER A 139 -16.47 4.48 -9.02
N PHE A 140 -15.65 4.05 -9.99
CA PHE A 140 -14.91 4.96 -10.88
C PHE A 140 -15.78 5.55 -12.01
N THR A 141 -17.07 5.21 -12.05
CA THR A 141 -17.93 5.51 -13.22
C THR A 141 -18.86 6.70 -13.08
N ARG A 142 -19.18 7.16 -11.86
CA ARG A 142 -20.23 8.15 -11.62
C ARG A 142 -19.77 9.25 -10.67
N ALA A 143 -19.62 10.46 -11.19
CA ALA A 143 -19.30 11.65 -10.40
C ALA A 143 -20.52 12.10 -9.57
N GLY A 144 -20.28 12.42 -8.29
CA GLY A 144 -21.24 13.01 -7.35
C GLY A 144 -20.71 12.94 -5.92
N GLU A 145 -20.78 14.03 -5.15
CA GLU A 145 -20.19 14.12 -3.81
C GLU A 145 -20.74 13.08 -2.82
N ASP A 146 -22.05 12.85 -2.82
CA ASP A 146 -22.69 11.84 -1.96
C ASP A 146 -22.26 10.40 -2.29
N ARG A 147 -21.92 10.13 -3.55
CA ARG A 147 -21.46 8.79 -4.00
C ARG A 147 -19.98 8.55 -3.74
N ASP A 148 -19.17 9.61 -3.70
CA ASP A 148 -17.78 9.51 -3.25
C ASP A 148 -17.74 9.09 -1.77
N PHE A 149 -18.60 9.65 -0.91
CA PHE A 149 -18.69 9.25 0.50
C PHE A 149 -19.02 7.75 0.67
N ILE A 150 -20.02 7.24 -0.06
CA ILE A 150 -20.40 5.82 -0.01
C ILE A 150 -19.25 4.93 -0.49
N PHE A 151 -18.55 5.33 -1.57
CA PHE A 151 -17.38 4.61 -2.08
C PHE A 151 -16.30 4.49 -1.02
N ASP A 152 -15.95 5.61 -0.38
CA ASP A 152 -14.82 5.68 0.54
C ASP A 152 -15.05 4.75 1.75
N TRP A 153 -16.24 4.79 2.35
CA TRP A 153 -16.57 3.93 3.49
C TRP A 153 -16.74 2.46 3.11
N SER A 154 -17.32 2.17 1.95
CA SER A 154 -17.45 0.79 1.48
C SER A 154 -16.10 0.17 1.15
N PHE A 155 -15.15 0.95 0.61
CA PHE A 155 -13.79 0.47 0.36
C PHE A 155 -13.04 0.20 1.67
N ILE A 156 -13.15 1.09 2.66
CA ILE A 156 -12.58 0.86 4.00
C ILE A 156 -13.20 -0.38 4.65
N ALA A 157 -14.52 -0.55 4.57
CA ALA A 157 -15.22 -1.73 5.08
C ALA A 157 -14.77 -3.00 4.35
N PHE A 158 -14.55 -2.93 3.04
CA PHE A 158 -13.97 -4.03 2.28
C PHE A 158 -12.56 -4.39 2.78
N CYS A 159 -11.68 -3.40 2.94
CA CYS A 159 -10.33 -3.64 3.46
C CYS A 159 -10.37 -4.30 4.84
N PHE A 160 -11.26 -3.84 5.72
CA PHE A 160 -11.50 -4.47 7.01
C PHE A 160 -11.89 -5.94 6.87
N VAL A 161 -12.87 -6.25 6.02
CA VAL A 161 -13.32 -7.64 5.77
C VAL A 161 -12.17 -8.47 5.18
N LEU A 162 -11.41 -7.94 4.23
CA LEU A 162 -10.27 -8.62 3.61
C LEU A 162 -9.20 -8.97 4.65
N TYR A 163 -8.75 -7.98 5.43
CA TYR A 163 -7.69 -8.16 6.42
C TYR A 163 -8.16 -9.09 7.55
N PHE A 164 -9.41 -8.93 8.00
CA PHE A 164 -9.98 -9.80 9.03
C PHE A 164 -10.09 -11.23 8.53
N TRP A 165 -10.65 -11.43 7.34
CA TRP A 165 -10.75 -12.74 6.72
C TRP A 165 -9.38 -13.39 6.60
N LEU A 166 -8.37 -12.67 6.10
CA LEU A 166 -7.01 -13.22 5.99
C LEU A 166 -6.44 -13.59 7.36
N SER A 167 -6.68 -12.79 8.40
CA SER A 167 -6.22 -13.08 9.76
C SER A 167 -6.82 -14.36 10.37
N LEU A 168 -8.00 -14.78 9.89
CA LEU A 168 -8.69 -16.00 10.33
C LEU A 168 -8.18 -17.26 9.62
N PHE A 169 -7.69 -17.13 8.40
CA PHE A 169 -7.27 -18.26 7.55
C PHE A 169 -5.76 -18.44 7.46
N LEU A 170 -4.98 -17.42 7.79
CA LEU A 170 -3.54 -17.56 7.89
C LEU A 170 -3.19 -18.60 8.96
N PRO A 171 -2.41 -19.65 8.67
CA PRO A 171 -2.02 -20.60 9.71
C PRO A 171 -1.19 -19.94 10.81
N TYR A 172 -1.21 -20.52 12.01
CA TYR A 172 -0.39 -20.03 13.11
C TYR A 172 1.09 -20.08 12.72
N ASP A 173 1.80 -18.98 12.96
CA ASP A 173 3.22 -18.84 12.66
C ASP A 173 3.60 -18.86 11.17
N ALA A 174 2.62 -18.65 10.27
CA ALA A 174 2.91 -18.37 8.87
C ALA A 174 3.41 -16.92 8.66
N GLY A 175 3.19 -16.03 9.63
CA GLY A 175 3.78 -14.69 9.67
C GLY A 175 5.17 -14.71 10.33
N PRO A 176 6.14 -13.93 9.85
CA PRO A 176 7.48 -13.93 10.40
C PRO A 176 7.49 -13.49 11.87
N ASP A 177 8.08 -14.33 12.71
CA ASP A 177 8.19 -14.19 14.16
C ASP A 177 6.84 -14.16 14.90
N GLU A 178 5.74 -14.57 14.27
CA GLU A 178 4.42 -14.47 14.89
C GLU A 178 4.35 -15.27 16.20
N TYR A 179 4.98 -16.44 16.30
CA TYR A 179 4.97 -17.22 17.53
C TYR A 179 5.53 -16.42 18.72
N MET A 180 6.73 -15.80 18.58
CA MET A 180 7.34 -14.99 19.65
C MET A 180 6.50 -13.77 19.99
N ARG A 181 5.82 -13.22 18.98
CA ARG A 181 4.98 -12.02 19.13
C ARG A 181 3.64 -12.35 19.77
N TYR A 182 3.10 -13.55 19.54
CA TYR A 182 1.87 -14.06 20.13
C TYR A 182 2.05 -14.46 21.61
N ASP A 183 3.24 -14.92 21.99
CA ASP A 183 3.55 -15.24 23.40
C ASP A 183 3.36 -14.04 24.34
N ILE A 184 3.57 -12.80 23.86
CA ILE A 184 3.40 -11.59 24.67
C ILE A 184 1.92 -11.32 25.04
N PRO A 185 0.98 -11.13 24.09
CA PRO A 185 -0.42 -10.94 24.44
C PRO A 185 -1.00 -12.16 25.16
N LYS A 186 -0.51 -13.37 24.87
CA LYS A 186 -0.90 -14.59 25.60
C LYS A 186 -0.46 -14.53 27.07
N PHE A 187 0.79 -14.18 27.36
CA PHE A 187 1.27 -13.99 28.72
C PHE A 187 0.43 -12.94 29.48
N ILE A 188 0.13 -11.81 28.85
CA ILE A 188 -0.69 -10.75 29.48
C ILE A 188 -2.12 -11.27 29.74
N TYR A 189 -2.68 -12.08 28.84
CA TYR A 189 -3.98 -12.71 29.02
C TYR A 189 -3.97 -13.65 30.23
N GLU A 190 -2.99 -14.56 30.33
CA GLU A 190 -2.88 -15.60 31.35
C GLU A 190 -2.53 -15.04 32.74
N HIS A 191 -1.55 -14.12 32.80
CA HIS A 191 -1.00 -13.63 34.08
C HIS A 191 -1.54 -12.27 34.49
N GLY A 192 -2.13 -11.51 33.57
CA GLY A 192 -2.64 -10.15 33.84
C GLY A 192 -1.59 -9.11 34.15
N THR A 193 -0.32 -9.37 33.82
CA THR A 193 0.80 -8.46 34.00
C THR A 193 1.61 -8.33 32.71
N LEU A 194 2.40 -7.26 32.58
CA LEU A 194 3.32 -7.10 31.45
C LEU A 194 4.60 -7.90 31.70
N PRO A 195 4.99 -8.84 30.82
CA PRO A 195 6.14 -9.70 31.05
C PRO A 195 7.45 -8.91 31.04
N HIS A 196 8.40 -9.36 31.86
CA HIS A 196 9.79 -8.96 31.72
C HIS A 196 10.39 -9.61 30.46
N GLY A 197 11.18 -8.90 29.66
CA GLY A 197 11.71 -9.42 28.39
C GLY A 197 12.57 -10.68 28.52
N GLY A 198 13.19 -10.86 29.68
CA GLY A 198 13.99 -12.03 30.03
C GLY A 198 13.23 -13.23 30.58
N ASP A 199 11.91 -13.14 30.72
CA ASP A 199 11.08 -14.20 31.29
C ASP A 199 11.19 -15.51 30.47
N PRO A 200 11.52 -16.66 31.08
CA PRO A 200 11.68 -17.93 30.38
C PRO A 200 10.45 -18.38 29.58
N GLU A 201 9.23 -17.98 29.97
CA GLU A 201 7.98 -18.41 29.32
C GLU A 201 7.82 -17.85 27.91
N ILE A 202 8.33 -16.63 27.67
CA ILE A 202 8.21 -15.93 26.39
C ILE A 202 9.56 -15.78 25.65
N ARG A 203 10.65 -16.27 26.27
CA ARG A 203 11.99 -16.16 25.70
C ARG A 203 12.19 -17.27 24.67
N ASN A 204 12.58 -16.88 23.47
CA ASN A 204 12.87 -17.86 22.45
C ASN A 204 14.16 -18.66 22.72
N VAL A 205 14.10 -19.97 22.49
CA VAL A 205 15.19 -20.92 22.74
C VAL A 205 16.35 -20.81 21.74
N TYR A 206 16.10 -20.35 20.51
CA TYR A 206 17.15 -20.19 19.49
C TYR A 206 17.89 -18.88 19.69
N TRP A 207 17.13 -17.80 19.85
CA TRP A 207 17.64 -16.43 19.87
C TRP A 207 17.99 -15.91 21.27
N GLY A 208 17.50 -16.54 22.34
CA GLY A 208 17.80 -16.15 23.72
C GLY A 208 17.16 -14.85 24.18
N PHE A 209 16.25 -14.24 23.40
CA PHE A 209 15.52 -13.02 23.76
C PHE A 209 14.01 -13.16 23.47
N SER A 210 13.23 -12.18 23.92
CA SER A 210 11.81 -12.03 23.55
C SER A 210 11.51 -10.61 23.04
N TYR A 211 10.40 -10.44 22.34
CA TYR A 211 9.97 -9.12 21.87
C TYR A 211 9.49 -8.18 23.00
N ALA A 212 9.46 -8.63 24.26
CA ALA A 212 9.05 -7.82 25.41
C ALA A 212 10.18 -6.89 25.95
N PHE A 213 11.39 -6.97 25.40
CA PHE A 213 12.45 -5.99 25.68
C PHE A 213 12.20 -4.62 25.04
N THR A 214 11.60 -4.60 23.84
CA THR A 214 11.29 -3.38 23.10
C THR A 214 9.87 -2.89 23.43
N PRO A 215 9.37 -1.77 22.86
CA PRO A 215 8.06 -1.24 23.23
C PRO A 215 6.92 -2.29 23.15
N ILE A 216 6.47 -2.73 24.33
CA ILE A 216 5.55 -3.87 24.50
C ILE A 216 4.08 -3.48 24.36
N ALA A 217 3.78 -2.19 24.51
CA ALA A 217 2.42 -1.73 24.73
C ALA A 217 1.48 -1.95 23.53
N GLY A 218 2.03 -2.13 22.33
CA GLY A 218 1.24 -2.48 21.15
C GLY A 218 0.58 -3.87 21.21
N TYR A 219 1.01 -4.76 22.10
CA TYR A 219 0.38 -6.08 22.31
C TYR A 219 -0.77 -6.06 23.33
N ILE A 220 -0.91 -5.00 24.13
CA ILE A 220 -1.97 -4.88 25.15
C ILE A 220 -3.37 -4.98 24.54
N PRO A 221 -3.70 -4.31 23.40
CA PRO A 221 -5.00 -4.47 22.76
C PRO A 221 -5.33 -5.93 22.41
N GLY A 222 -4.34 -6.72 21.98
CA GLY A 222 -4.52 -8.14 21.69
C GLY A 222 -4.91 -8.93 22.93
N ALA A 223 -4.20 -8.74 24.04
CA ALA A 223 -4.52 -9.40 25.31
C ALA A 223 -5.91 -9.02 25.86
N LEU A 224 -6.30 -7.75 25.72
CA LEU A 224 -7.65 -7.30 26.12
C LEU A 224 -8.74 -7.97 25.28
N LEU A 225 -8.53 -8.12 23.98
CA LEU A 225 -9.47 -8.82 23.10
C LEU A 225 -9.51 -10.31 23.38
N MET A 226 -8.37 -10.95 23.70
CA MET A 226 -8.32 -12.34 24.16
C MET A 226 -9.18 -12.54 25.41
N ARG A 227 -9.12 -11.63 26.39
CA ARG A 227 -9.98 -11.66 27.59
C ARG A 227 -11.47 -11.51 27.28
N LEU A 228 -11.82 -10.72 26.26
CA LEU A 228 -13.22 -10.58 25.85
C LEU A 228 -13.72 -11.81 25.11
N VAL A 229 -12.90 -12.38 24.23
CA VAL A 229 -13.23 -13.60 23.47
C VAL A 229 -13.29 -14.83 24.37
N SER A 230 -12.46 -14.90 25.41
CA SER A 230 -12.44 -16.01 26.36
C SER A 230 -13.74 -16.16 27.16
N LEU A 231 -14.59 -15.12 27.21
CA LEU A 231 -15.97 -15.22 27.75
C LEU A 231 -16.86 -16.16 26.93
N PHE A 232 -16.51 -16.40 25.66
CA PHE A 232 -17.26 -17.24 24.72
C PHE A 232 -16.50 -18.51 24.32
N SER A 233 -15.17 -18.42 24.13
CA SER A 233 -14.33 -19.55 23.75
C SER A 233 -12.89 -19.35 24.21
N THR A 234 -12.32 -20.38 24.83
CA THR A 234 -10.91 -20.45 25.23
C THR A 234 -10.07 -21.31 24.27
N SER A 235 -10.59 -21.65 23.08
CA SER A 235 -9.81 -22.41 22.09
C SER A 235 -8.63 -21.60 21.58
N ASP A 236 -7.51 -22.28 21.30
CA ASP A 236 -6.29 -21.63 20.78
C ASP A 236 -6.56 -20.81 19.52
N TYR A 237 -7.41 -21.32 18.62
CA TYR A 237 -7.83 -20.60 17.42
C TYR A 237 -8.56 -19.29 17.72
N ALA A 238 -9.48 -19.30 18.70
CA ALA A 238 -10.24 -18.10 19.06
C ALA A 238 -9.34 -17.05 19.72
N LEU A 239 -8.44 -17.47 20.59
CA LEU A 239 -7.47 -16.61 21.25
C LEU A 239 -6.44 -16.02 20.28
N LEU A 240 -5.92 -16.83 19.34
CA LEU A 240 -5.06 -16.35 18.26
C LEU A 240 -5.77 -15.33 17.38
N SER A 241 -7.01 -15.61 16.97
CA SER A 241 -7.82 -14.69 16.19
C SER A 241 -8.02 -13.35 16.92
N ALA A 242 -8.25 -13.39 18.23
CA ALA A 242 -8.38 -12.21 19.07
C ALA A 242 -7.06 -11.41 19.14
N ALA A 243 -5.92 -12.10 19.26
CA ALA A 243 -4.60 -11.48 19.28
C ALA A 243 -4.18 -10.84 17.94
N ARG A 244 -4.65 -11.38 16.81
CA ARG A 244 -4.42 -10.83 15.46
C ARG A 244 -5.32 -9.63 15.13
N PHE A 245 -6.50 -9.55 15.75
CA PHE A 245 -7.49 -8.52 15.44
C PHE A 245 -7.00 -7.06 15.59
N PRO A 246 -6.11 -6.69 16.54
CA PRO A 246 -5.48 -5.38 16.55
C PRO A 246 -4.79 -5.01 15.24
N SER A 247 -4.06 -5.94 14.60
CA SER A 247 -3.40 -5.68 13.30
C SER A 247 -4.42 -5.30 12.23
N VAL A 248 -5.56 -5.98 12.20
CA VAL A 248 -6.70 -5.68 11.30
C VAL A 248 -7.23 -4.26 11.54
N LEU A 249 -7.43 -3.88 12.80
CA LEU A 249 -7.95 -2.56 13.17
C LEU A 249 -6.96 -1.44 12.83
N PHE A 250 -5.68 -1.61 13.13
CA PHE A 250 -4.64 -0.64 12.81
C PHE A 250 -4.46 -0.48 11.29
N SER A 251 -4.46 -1.57 10.53
CA SER A 251 -4.38 -1.50 9.07
C SER A 251 -5.62 -0.85 8.45
N THR A 252 -6.82 -1.16 8.95
CA THR A 252 -8.06 -0.48 8.52
C THR A 252 -8.01 1.02 8.82
N GLY A 253 -7.54 1.39 10.01
CA GLY A 253 -7.31 2.78 10.39
C GLY A 253 -6.25 3.48 9.50
N SER A 254 -5.24 2.75 9.06
CA SER A 254 -4.22 3.25 8.12
C SER A 254 -4.85 3.59 6.77
N VAL A 255 -5.74 2.74 6.25
CA VAL A 255 -6.49 3.00 5.02
C VAL A 255 -7.39 4.22 5.16
N TYR A 256 -8.06 4.38 6.31
CA TYR A 256 -8.84 5.58 6.60
C TYR A 256 -7.99 6.86 6.54
N PHE A 257 -6.84 6.90 7.21
CA PHE A 257 -5.97 8.08 7.17
C PHE A 257 -5.32 8.30 5.80
N ALA A 258 -4.94 7.22 5.10
CA ALA A 258 -4.46 7.27 3.73
C ALA A 258 -5.47 7.99 2.83
N TYR A 259 -6.76 7.67 2.99
CA TYR A 259 -7.84 8.35 2.29
C TYR A 259 -7.90 9.85 2.62
N LYS A 260 -7.87 10.22 3.90
CA LYS A 260 -7.94 11.63 4.33
C LYS A 260 -6.76 12.44 3.79
N ILE A 261 -5.55 11.89 3.85
CA ILE A 261 -4.33 12.49 3.29
C ILE A 261 -4.49 12.68 1.78
N ALA A 262 -4.92 11.65 1.07
CA ALA A 262 -5.01 11.69 -0.37
C ALA A 262 -6.07 12.67 -0.87
N LYS A 263 -7.21 12.80 -0.16
CA LYS A 263 -8.22 13.83 -0.43
C LYS A 263 -7.63 15.23 -0.24
N ASP A 264 -6.88 15.43 0.84
CA ASP A 264 -6.30 16.72 1.21
C ASP A 264 -5.20 17.19 0.24
N ILE A 265 -4.43 16.26 -0.32
CA ILE A 265 -3.27 16.56 -1.17
C ILE A 265 -3.60 16.48 -2.66
N LEU A 266 -4.34 15.45 -3.09
CA LEU A 266 -4.53 15.09 -4.49
C LEU A 266 -5.94 15.40 -5.03
N GLY A 267 -6.91 15.64 -4.14
CA GLY A 267 -8.34 15.79 -4.48
C GLY A 267 -9.05 14.47 -4.82
N ASN A 268 -10.37 14.52 -4.96
CA ASN A 268 -11.25 13.32 -5.00
C ASN A 268 -10.85 12.29 -6.05
N LYS A 269 -10.54 12.70 -7.29
CA LYS A 269 -10.26 11.75 -8.39
C LYS A 269 -9.03 10.88 -8.14
N TRP A 270 -7.94 11.49 -7.69
CA TRP A 270 -6.63 10.84 -7.57
C TRP A 270 -6.40 10.23 -6.20
N SER A 271 -7.19 10.65 -5.20
CA SER A 271 -7.20 10.03 -3.89
C SER A 271 -7.45 8.51 -3.99
N LYS A 272 -8.39 8.09 -4.85
CA LYS A 272 -8.74 6.69 -5.06
C LYS A 272 -7.57 5.84 -5.58
N LEU A 273 -6.73 6.38 -6.47
CA LEU A 273 -5.56 5.65 -6.98
C LEU A 273 -4.54 5.41 -5.87
N PHE A 274 -4.22 6.44 -5.08
CA PHE A 274 -3.28 6.31 -3.97
C PHE A 274 -3.78 5.28 -2.94
N ILE A 275 -5.06 5.35 -2.58
CA ILE A 275 -5.67 4.45 -1.59
C ILE A 275 -5.65 3.00 -2.09
N LEU A 276 -5.98 2.75 -3.37
CA LEU A 276 -5.89 1.42 -3.96
C LEU A 276 -4.46 0.89 -3.92
N LEU A 277 -3.47 1.70 -4.32
CA LEU A 277 -2.06 1.33 -4.30
C LEU A 277 -1.59 0.97 -2.90
N PHE A 278 -2.00 1.74 -1.90
CA PHE A 278 -1.58 1.54 -0.51
C PHE A 278 -2.29 0.34 0.14
N ALA A 279 -3.62 0.31 0.08
CA ALA A 279 -4.43 -0.68 0.79
C ALA A 279 -4.32 -2.09 0.20
N LEU A 280 -3.96 -2.20 -1.08
CA LEU A 280 -3.79 -3.46 -1.80
C LEU A 280 -2.31 -3.77 -2.06
N TRP A 281 -1.40 -3.08 -1.39
CA TRP A 281 0.01 -3.42 -1.43
C TRP A 281 0.22 -4.77 -0.74
N PRO A 282 0.79 -5.80 -1.40
CA PRO A 282 0.76 -7.16 -0.85
C PRO A 282 1.44 -7.31 0.51
N GLU A 283 2.62 -6.71 0.71
CA GLU A 283 3.29 -6.70 2.01
C GLU A 283 2.46 -6.00 3.10
N PHE A 284 1.71 -4.95 2.76
CA PHE A 284 0.83 -4.27 3.71
C PHE A 284 -0.37 -5.15 4.11
N ILE A 285 -0.93 -5.89 3.15
CA ILE A 285 -1.99 -6.87 3.41
C ILE A 285 -1.46 -7.98 4.35
N PHE A 286 -0.24 -8.46 4.10
CA PHE A 286 0.35 -9.54 4.90
C PHE A 286 0.54 -9.13 6.36
N ILE A 287 1.14 -7.98 6.64
CA ILE A 287 1.26 -7.47 8.03
C ILE A 287 -0.09 -7.17 8.68
N SER A 288 -1.17 -7.09 7.91
CA SER A 288 -2.52 -6.89 8.47
C SER A 288 -3.14 -8.17 9.02
N SER A 289 -2.51 -9.33 8.82
CA SER A 289 -3.12 -10.65 9.05
C SER A 289 -2.54 -11.46 10.20
N TYR A 290 -1.41 -11.07 10.78
CA TYR A 290 -0.75 -11.80 11.87
C TYR A 290 -0.41 -10.88 13.05
N VAL A 291 0.03 -11.45 14.17
CA VAL A 291 0.41 -10.67 15.37
C VAL A 291 1.74 -9.94 15.12
N ASN A 292 1.70 -8.61 15.02
CA ASN A 292 2.88 -7.76 14.84
C ASN A 292 2.65 -6.33 15.28
N LEU A 293 3.74 -5.55 15.39
CA LEU A 293 3.67 -4.10 15.59
C LEU A 293 3.88 -3.28 14.30
N ASP A 294 4.12 -3.93 13.17
CA ASP A 294 4.24 -3.26 11.86
C ASP A 294 2.93 -2.58 11.46
N ALA A 295 1.79 -3.24 11.68
CA ALA A 295 0.46 -2.68 11.44
C ALA A 295 0.22 -1.41 12.27
N MET A 296 0.58 -1.45 13.57
CA MET A 296 0.50 -0.29 14.46
C MET A 296 1.48 0.82 14.04
N GLY A 297 2.69 0.45 13.63
CA GLY A 297 3.69 1.36 13.08
C GLY A 297 3.16 2.10 11.86
N MET A 298 2.62 1.39 10.88
CA MET A 298 2.05 1.98 9.66
C MET A 298 0.86 2.87 9.97
N PHE A 299 0.01 2.46 10.90
CA PHE A 299 -1.10 3.28 11.41
C PHE A 299 -0.62 4.59 12.00
N SER A 300 0.44 4.54 12.82
CA SER A 300 1.01 5.74 13.44
C SER A 300 1.60 6.69 12.39
N ILE A 301 2.27 6.17 11.35
CA ILE A 301 2.75 6.98 10.23
C ILE A 301 1.59 7.70 9.57
N MET A 302 0.55 6.98 9.17
CA MET A 302 -0.59 7.57 8.49
C MET A 302 -1.33 8.58 9.38
N TRP A 303 -1.47 8.31 10.68
CA TRP A 303 -2.03 9.26 11.63
C TRP A 303 -1.21 10.53 11.68
N ILE A 304 0.12 10.43 11.88
CA ILE A 304 1.02 11.58 12.02
C ILE A 304 1.03 12.42 10.74
N LEU A 305 1.13 11.76 9.57
CA LEU A 305 1.05 12.41 8.27
C LEU A 305 -0.26 13.21 8.13
N TYR A 306 -1.40 12.61 8.47
CA TYR A 306 -2.69 13.31 8.44
C TYR A 306 -2.77 14.44 9.47
N ALA A 307 -2.29 14.19 10.70
CA ALA A 307 -2.31 15.16 11.79
C ALA A 307 -1.51 16.42 11.45
N MET A 308 -0.37 16.29 10.75
CA MET A 308 0.38 17.43 10.23
C MET A 308 -0.42 18.28 9.23
N LEU A 309 -1.10 17.63 8.28
CA LEU A 309 -1.96 18.33 7.32
C LEU A 309 -3.12 19.03 8.03
N LEU A 310 -3.75 18.35 8.98
CA LEU A 310 -4.85 18.89 9.77
C LEU A 310 -4.40 20.06 10.65
N ALA A 311 -3.22 19.95 11.27
CA ALA A 311 -2.61 21.02 12.05
C ALA A 311 -2.33 22.25 11.20
N LYS A 312 -1.73 22.08 10.02
CA LYS A 312 -1.54 23.18 9.06
C LYS A 312 -2.87 23.85 8.69
N LYS A 313 -3.90 23.06 8.33
CA LYS A 313 -5.24 23.58 7.99
C LYS A 313 -5.89 24.35 9.14
N ARG A 314 -5.69 23.89 10.38
CA ARG A 314 -6.24 24.49 11.60
C ARG A 314 -5.29 25.48 12.27
N LYS A 315 -4.29 25.99 11.54
CA LYS A 315 -3.29 26.95 12.04
C LYS A 315 -2.69 26.55 13.38
N TRP A 316 -2.36 25.26 13.52
CA TRP A 316 -1.71 24.70 14.70
C TRP A 316 -2.48 24.97 16.00
N SER A 317 -3.81 24.81 15.96
CA SER A 317 -4.67 24.84 17.14
C SER A 317 -4.22 23.80 18.19
N VAL A 318 -4.51 24.07 19.47
CA VAL A 318 -4.23 23.11 20.56
C VAL A 318 -4.83 21.73 20.26
N LYS A 319 -6.08 21.67 19.78
CA LYS A 319 -6.75 20.41 19.42
C LYS A 319 -5.98 19.62 18.36
N SER A 320 -5.46 20.28 17.33
CA SER A 320 -4.64 19.59 16.31
C SER A 320 -3.28 19.17 16.83
N CYS A 321 -2.68 19.93 17.76
CA CYS A 321 -1.41 19.53 18.40
C CYS A 321 -1.60 18.34 19.35
N VAL A 322 -2.71 18.29 20.10
CA VAL A 322 -3.08 17.11 20.88
C VAL A 322 -3.27 15.91 19.95
N PHE A 323 -4.00 16.08 18.85
CA PHE A 323 -4.21 15.01 17.87
C PHE A 323 -2.90 14.49 17.25
N LEU A 324 -1.94 15.38 16.96
CA LEU A 324 -0.59 15.01 16.53
C LEU A 324 0.19 14.29 17.64
N GLY A 325 0.13 14.79 18.88
CA GLY A 325 0.78 14.18 20.04
C GLY A 325 0.29 12.76 20.33
N VAL A 326 -1.00 12.48 20.16
CA VAL A 326 -1.55 11.12 20.26
C VAL A 326 -0.93 10.20 19.21
N GLY A 327 -0.86 10.63 17.94
CA GLY A 327 -0.21 9.86 16.88
C GLY A 327 1.27 9.60 17.18
N CYS A 328 2.00 10.61 17.67
CA CYS A 328 3.39 10.46 18.10
C CYS A 328 3.54 9.47 19.27
N GLY A 329 2.65 9.51 20.25
CA GLY A 329 2.61 8.58 21.38
C GLY A 329 2.38 7.13 20.94
N ILE A 330 1.44 6.91 20.02
CA ILE A 330 1.20 5.58 19.43
C ILE A 330 2.43 5.10 18.65
N CYS A 331 3.09 5.99 17.89
CA CYS A 331 4.30 5.65 17.14
C CYS A 331 5.42 5.15 18.05
N VAL A 332 5.68 5.82 19.18
CA VAL A 332 6.73 5.40 20.11
C VAL A 332 6.41 4.08 20.83
N MET A 333 5.16 3.62 20.81
CA MET A 333 4.79 2.29 21.31
C MET A 333 4.97 1.17 20.27
N SER A 334 5.32 1.51 19.03
CA SER A 334 5.59 0.57 17.93
C SER A 334 7.09 0.33 17.72
N TYR A 335 7.52 -0.12 16.54
CA TYR A 335 8.92 -0.37 16.23
C TYR A 335 9.74 0.88 15.93
N TYR A 336 11.03 0.82 16.28
CA TYR A 336 11.99 1.91 16.10
C TYR A 336 12.18 2.35 14.64
N ASN A 337 12.04 1.45 13.66
CA ASN A 337 12.14 1.81 12.24
C ASN A 337 11.00 2.74 11.77
N TYR A 338 9.87 2.78 12.48
CA TYR A 338 8.76 3.70 12.19
C TYR A 338 8.99 5.10 12.77
N TYR A 339 9.96 5.29 13.67
CA TYR A 339 10.22 6.59 14.33
C TYR A 339 10.76 7.65 13.37
N THR A 340 11.18 7.24 12.17
CA THR A 340 11.53 8.13 11.06
C THR A 340 10.44 9.17 10.80
N VAL A 341 9.16 8.81 10.93
CA VAL A 341 8.06 9.76 10.76
C VAL A 341 8.00 10.83 11.86
N LEU A 342 8.50 10.55 13.07
CA LEU A 342 8.56 11.53 14.16
C LEU A 342 9.56 12.64 13.81
N LEU A 343 10.72 12.26 13.30
CA LEU A 343 11.72 13.21 12.83
C LEU A 343 11.17 14.07 11.67
N ILE A 344 10.50 13.42 10.72
CA ILE A 344 9.86 14.12 9.61
C ILE A 344 8.74 15.04 10.09
N ALA A 345 7.98 14.64 11.12
CA ALA A 345 6.95 15.47 11.71
C ALA A 345 7.52 16.72 12.36
N ILE A 346 8.65 16.59 13.08
CA ILE A 346 9.36 17.74 13.65
C ILE A 346 9.83 18.69 12.54
N ILE A 347 10.55 18.17 11.53
CA ILE A 347 11.09 18.98 10.43
C ILE A 347 9.96 19.71 9.70
N TYR A 348 8.93 18.99 9.26
CA TYR A 348 7.80 19.58 8.54
C TYR A 348 7.09 20.65 9.37
N SER A 349 6.78 20.35 10.63
CA SER A 349 6.02 21.23 11.52
C SER A 349 6.78 22.52 11.80
N VAL A 350 8.09 22.43 12.11
CA VAL A 350 8.95 23.58 12.36
C VAL A 350 9.08 24.43 11.09
N CYS A 351 9.37 23.81 9.93
CA CYS A 351 9.49 24.53 8.67
C CYS A 351 8.19 25.23 8.24
N GLU A 352 7.02 24.61 8.47
CA GLU A 352 5.73 25.25 8.18
C GLU A 352 5.46 26.42 9.12
N LEU A 353 5.62 26.23 10.43
CA LEU A 353 5.40 27.28 11.44
C LEU A 353 6.33 28.48 11.25
N LEU A 354 7.63 28.25 11.00
CA LEU A 354 8.59 29.34 10.79
C LEU A 354 8.32 30.14 9.53
N SER A 355 7.67 29.53 8.53
CA SER A 355 7.29 30.22 7.29
C SER A 355 5.96 30.94 7.36
N ASP A 356 5.14 30.68 8.38
CA ASP A 356 3.87 31.35 8.56
C ASP A 356 4.11 32.82 8.96
N LYS A 357 3.63 33.75 8.13
CA LYS A 357 3.77 35.19 8.34
C LYS A 357 2.72 35.75 9.31
N THR A 358 1.68 34.98 9.62
CA THR A 358 0.59 35.41 10.51
C THR A 358 0.93 35.26 11.99
N ILE A 359 2.05 34.58 12.30
CA ILE A 359 2.51 34.35 13.66
C ILE A 359 3.56 35.41 14.00
N GLU A 360 3.22 36.36 14.87
CA GLU A 360 4.12 37.42 15.32
C GLU A 360 5.21 36.86 16.25
N ASN A 361 4.83 36.31 17.41
CA ASN A 361 5.77 35.74 18.37
C ASN A 361 6.06 34.26 18.09
N LYS A 362 6.85 33.99 17.04
CA LYS A 362 7.15 32.63 16.56
C LYS A 362 7.79 31.74 17.63
N LYS A 363 8.71 32.28 18.43
CA LYS A 363 9.42 31.49 19.46
C LYS A 363 8.45 30.95 20.50
N THR A 364 7.64 31.81 21.09
CA THR A 364 6.69 31.43 22.15
C THR A 364 5.59 30.53 21.61
N PHE A 365 5.08 30.84 20.42
CA PHE A 365 4.07 30.01 19.77
C PHE A 365 4.61 28.60 19.50
N LEU A 366 5.78 28.48 18.86
CA LEU A 366 6.41 27.21 18.55
C LEU A 366 6.68 26.39 19.81
N ALA A 367 7.29 27.00 20.84
CA ALA A 367 7.57 26.35 22.11
C ALA A 367 6.30 25.78 22.75
N SER A 368 5.21 26.55 22.76
CA SER A 368 3.92 26.09 23.30
C SER A 368 3.36 24.87 22.54
N ARG A 369 3.49 24.84 21.20
CA ARG A 369 2.96 23.74 20.38
C ARG A 369 3.81 22.48 20.50
N ILE A 370 5.13 22.64 20.53
CA ILE A 370 6.06 21.53 20.80
C ILE A 370 5.77 20.95 22.18
N ALA A 371 5.64 21.79 23.21
CA ALA A 371 5.36 21.34 24.57
C ALA A 371 4.06 20.52 24.65
N ILE A 372 2.98 20.95 23.98
CA ILE A 372 1.71 20.20 23.93
C ILE A 372 1.89 18.83 23.26
N VAL A 373 2.53 18.80 22.08
CA VAL A 373 2.75 17.53 21.35
C VAL A 373 3.59 16.56 22.16
N LEU A 374 4.69 17.04 22.75
CA LEU A 374 5.58 16.23 23.58
C LEU A 374 4.87 15.72 24.84
N PHE A 375 4.17 16.61 25.56
CA PHE A 375 3.43 16.24 26.76
C PHE A 375 2.41 15.13 26.49
N VAL A 376 1.62 15.27 25.43
CA VAL A 376 0.63 14.25 25.05
C VAL A 376 1.32 12.96 24.61
N ALA A 377 2.37 13.03 23.81
CA ALA A 377 3.12 11.84 23.38
C ALA A 377 3.71 11.08 24.57
N LEU A 378 4.25 11.78 25.57
CA LEU A 378 4.79 11.20 26.80
C LEU A 378 3.71 10.53 27.66
N ILE A 379 2.51 11.11 27.76
CA ILE A 379 1.39 10.47 28.47
C ILE A 379 0.98 9.16 27.78
N ILE A 380 0.89 9.16 26.46
CA ILE A 380 0.41 8.00 25.70
C ILE A 380 1.44 6.88 25.66
N GLY A 381 2.69 7.17 25.29
CA GLY A 381 3.73 6.16 25.05
C GLY A 381 4.99 6.30 25.89
N GLY A 382 5.21 7.43 26.56
CA GLY A 382 6.43 7.70 27.33
C GLY A 382 6.63 6.75 28.52
N TRP A 383 5.54 6.25 29.12
CA TRP A 383 5.60 5.31 30.23
C TRP A 383 6.30 3.99 29.89
N VAL A 384 6.31 3.58 28.61
CA VAL A 384 6.99 2.34 28.16
C VAL A 384 8.50 2.43 28.38
N PHE A 385 9.09 3.59 28.09
CA PHE A 385 10.52 3.83 28.30
C PHE A 385 10.87 3.98 29.79
N ILE A 386 9.98 4.59 30.57
CA ILE A 386 10.13 4.68 32.03
C ILE A 386 10.09 3.27 32.64
N ARG A 387 9.16 2.43 32.19
CA ARG A 387 9.10 1.02 32.59
C ARG A 387 10.40 0.31 32.26
N ASN A 388 10.87 0.39 31.00
CA ASN A 388 12.10 -0.26 30.56
C ASN A 388 13.30 0.19 31.42
N TYR A 389 13.46 1.49 31.65
CA TYR A 389 14.49 2.01 32.55
C TYR A 389 14.43 1.37 33.95
N ALA A 390 13.23 1.23 34.52
CA ALA A 390 13.03 0.71 35.87
C ALA A 390 13.29 -0.80 35.98
N ILE A 391 12.97 -1.60 34.95
CA ILE A 391 13.08 -3.06 35.01
C ILE A 391 14.34 -3.62 34.33
N TYR A 392 15.03 -2.81 33.53
CA TYR A 392 16.22 -3.20 32.76
C TYR A 392 17.46 -2.40 33.18
N ASP A 393 17.61 -2.14 34.49
CA ASP A 393 18.82 -1.53 35.08
C ASP A 393 19.29 -0.23 34.39
N GLY A 394 18.34 0.60 33.97
CA GLY A 394 18.60 1.88 33.33
C GLY A 394 18.57 1.87 31.80
N ASP A 395 18.34 0.73 31.15
CA ASP A 395 18.18 0.64 29.70
C ASP A 395 16.79 1.12 29.25
N PHE A 396 16.70 2.40 28.85
CA PHE A 396 15.46 3.00 28.34
C PHE A 396 14.90 2.28 27.10
N LEU A 397 15.76 1.77 26.21
CA LEU A 397 15.34 1.18 24.94
C LEU A 397 15.18 -0.34 25.02
N GLY A 398 15.71 -0.97 26.07
CA GLY A 398 15.77 -2.42 26.27
C GLY A 398 16.67 -3.16 25.27
N LEU A 399 17.43 -2.43 24.45
CA LEU A 399 18.27 -3.00 23.39
C LEU A 399 19.53 -3.65 23.94
N GLU A 400 20.18 -3.03 24.92
CA GLU A 400 21.40 -3.56 25.52
C GLU A 400 21.06 -4.76 26.41
N THR A 401 20.00 -4.65 27.20
CA THR A 401 19.53 -5.78 28.01
C THR A 401 19.10 -6.95 27.12
N SER A 402 18.39 -6.70 26.02
CA SER A 402 18.08 -7.75 25.03
C SER A 402 19.35 -8.42 24.48
N ARG A 403 20.41 -7.65 24.21
CA ARG A 403 21.69 -8.16 23.71
C ARG A 403 22.38 -9.04 24.75
N ILE A 404 22.39 -8.64 26.02
CA ILE A 404 22.95 -9.42 27.13
C ILE A 404 22.22 -10.76 27.29
N TYR A 405 20.88 -10.75 27.21
CA TYR A 405 20.09 -11.97 27.28
C TYR A 405 20.32 -12.88 26.06
N GLY A 406 20.40 -12.31 24.85
CA GLY A 406 20.78 -13.04 23.66
C GLY A 406 22.15 -13.72 23.81
N GLU A 407 23.14 -13.03 24.37
CA GLU A 407 24.46 -13.61 24.62
C GLU A 407 24.43 -14.77 25.63
N LYS A 408 23.59 -14.64 26.66
CA LYS A 408 23.50 -15.62 27.74
C LYS A 408 22.71 -16.88 27.37
N TYR A 409 21.65 -16.73 26.58
CA TYR A 409 20.64 -17.77 26.38
C TYR A 409 20.46 -18.24 24.94
N ALA A 410 21.01 -17.56 23.93
CA ALA A 410 20.91 -18.04 22.56
C ALA A 410 21.74 -19.32 22.36
N MET A 411 21.38 -20.10 21.35
CA MET A 411 22.27 -21.15 20.85
C MET A 411 23.59 -20.51 20.38
N GLU A 412 24.69 -21.25 20.52
CA GLU A 412 26.05 -20.72 20.28
C GLU A 412 26.17 -19.99 18.94
N GLN A 413 25.64 -20.55 17.85
CA GLN A 413 25.68 -19.96 16.51
C GLN A 413 24.83 -18.69 16.34
N PHE A 414 23.88 -18.41 17.24
CA PHE A 414 22.97 -17.26 17.18
C PHE A 414 23.29 -16.17 18.21
N LYS A 415 24.28 -16.41 19.08
CA LYS A 415 24.77 -15.41 20.04
C LYS A 415 25.20 -14.13 19.32
N PRO A 416 24.85 -12.94 19.84
CA PRO A 416 25.28 -11.68 19.25
C PRO A 416 26.78 -11.59 18.98
N SER A 417 27.62 -12.13 19.86
CA SER A 417 29.08 -12.19 19.69
C SER A 417 29.55 -13.02 18.48
N ASN A 418 28.76 -14.02 18.09
CA ASN A 418 29.07 -14.96 17.01
C ASN A 418 28.37 -14.61 15.70
N ARG A 419 27.57 -13.52 15.65
CA ARG A 419 26.90 -13.09 14.41
C ARG A 419 27.88 -12.50 13.42
N TYR A 420 28.00 -13.14 12.25
CA TYR A 420 28.75 -12.58 11.14
C TYR A 420 27.92 -11.54 10.39
N THR A 421 28.31 -10.27 10.49
CA THR A 421 27.73 -9.18 9.69
C THR A 421 28.55 -8.95 8.42
N PRO A 422 27.97 -8.38 7.36
CA PRO A 422 28.75 -7.96 6.19
C PRO A 422 29.92 -7.04 6.57
N ALA A 423 29.71 -6.11 7.50
CA ALA A 423 30.75 -5.23 8.01
C ALA A 423 31.89 -5.99 8.72
N SER A 424 31.56 -6.92 9.63
CA SER A 424 32.58 -7.68 10.37
C SER A 424 33.37 -8.63 9.48
N GLN A 425 32.81 -9.01 8.33
CA GLN A 425 33.48 -9.81 7.31
C GLN A 425 34.31 -8.97 6.32
N GLY A 426 34.34 -7.64 6.45
CA GLY A 426 35.03 -6.75 5.52
C GLY A 426 34.40 -6.68 4.12
N VAL A 427 33.11 -7.02 4.00
CA VAL A 427 32.38 -7.01 2.73
C VAL A 427 32.26 -5.58 2.22
N GLY A 428 32.81 -5.30 1.04
CA GLY A 428 32.66 -3.99 0.41
C GLY A 428 31.21 -3.69 -0.01
N TRP A 429 30.83 -2.41 -0.06
CA TRP A 429 29.46 -1.98 -0.38
C TRP A 429 28.88 -2.55 -1.68
N LEU A 430 29.69 -2.66 -2.74
CA LEU A 430 29.23 -3.25 -4.00
C LEU A 430 28.88 -4.75 -3.85
N SER A 431 29.69 -5.50 -3.11
CA SER A 431 29.42 -6.90 -2.80
C SER A 431 28.17 -7.02 -1.93
N PHE A 432 28.02 -6.16 -0.92
CA PHE A 432 26.82 -6.12 -0.08
C PHE A 432 25.53 -5.90 -0.91
N PHE A 433 25.54 -4.94 -1.84
CA PHE A 433 24.34 -4.63 -2.62
C PHE A 433 23.99 -5.70 -3.68
N PHE A 434 25.00 -6.30 -4.32
CA PHE A 434 24.80 -7.13 -5.51
C PHE A 434 25.17 -8.60 -5.35
N GLN A 435 26.22 -8.93 -4.57
CA GLN A 435 26.62 -10.33 -4.34
C GLN A 435 25.87 -10.95 -3.15
N TYR A 436 25.67 -10.16 -2.09
CA TYR A 436 24.76 -10.49 -0.98
C TYR A 436 23.30 -10.19 -1.32
N GLU A 437 23.02 -9.71 -2.54
CA GLU A 437 21.68 -9.49 -3.08
C GLU A 437 20.76 -8.62 -2.19
N TRP A 438 21.31 -7.74 -1.34
CA TRP A 438 20.49 -6.94 -0.41
C TRP A 438 19.42 -6.12 -1.14
N ILE A 439 19.77 -5.52 -2.30
CA ILE A 439 18.81 -4.74 -3.10
C ILE A 439 17.67 -5.63 -3.59
N ARG A 440 17.99 -6.82 -4.11
CA ARG A 440 17.00 -7.74 -4.68
C ARG A 440 16.06 -8.25 -3.59
N HIS A 441 16.60 -8.85 -2.53
CA HIS A 441 15.81 -9.39 -1.42
C HIS A 441 14.95 -8.32 -0.76
N SER A 442 15.50 -7.13 -0.51
CA SER A 442 14.73 -6.03 0.09
C SER A 442 13.64 -5.52 -0.83
N ALA A 443 13.87 -5.45 -2.15
CA ALA A 443 12.88 -4.99 -3.12
C ALA A 443 11.76 -6.02 -3.35
N GLU A 444 12.10 -7.30 -3.48
CA GLU A 444 11.15 -8.40 -3.65
C GLU A 444 10.26 -8.50 -2.39
N SER A 445 10.86 -8.56 -1.20
CA SER A 445 10.11 -8.63 0.05
C SER A 445 9.33 -7.35 0.36
N PHE A 446 9.80 -6.17 -0.10
CA PHE A 446 9.04 -4.93 0.09
C PHE A 446 7.75 -4.95 -0.71
N ILE A 447 7.72 -5.65 -1.85
CA ILE A 447 6.51 -5.90 -2.61
C ILE A 447 5.71 -7.01 -1.94
N ALA A 448 6.32 -8.19 -1.83
CA ALA A 448 5.84 -9.34 -1.07
C ALA A 448 6.83 -10.49 -1.16
N THR A 449 7.33 -10.97 -0.03
CA THR A 449 7.87 -12.32 0.13
C THR A 449 7.36 -12.81 1.47
N PHE A 450 6.47 -13.80 1.46
CA PHE A 450 5.74 -14.22 2.65
C PHE A 450 6.48 -15.34 3.41
N GLY A 451 5.90 -15.75 4.53
CA GLY A 451 6.53 -16.73 5.41
C GLY A 451 7.80 -16.17 6.04
N TYR A 452 8.83 -17.01 6.09
CA TYR A 452 10.16 -16.65 6.57
C TYR A 452 11.08 -16.27 5.40
N MET A 453 10.59 -15.43 4.48
CA MET A 453 11.26 -15.02 3.23
C MET A 453 11.43 -16.15 2.19
N ASP A 454 10.51 -17.11 2.20
CA ASP A 454 10.57 -18.35 1.42
C ASP A 454 9.41 -18.51 0.41
N ILE A 455 8.31 -17.77 0.60
CA ILE A 455 7.15 -17.80 -0.29
C ILE A 455 7.18 -16.56 -1.21
N TYR A 456 7.70 -16.74 -2.42
CA TYR A 456 7.82 -15.69 -3.43
C TYR A 456 6.59 -15.60 -4.33
N LEU A 457 6.30 -14.40 -4.83
CA LEU A 457 5.37 -14.22 -5.93
C LEU A 457 5.97 -14.73 -7.25
N TYR A 458 5.11 -14.94 -8.24
CA TYR A 458 5.58 -15.16 -9.62
C TYR A 458 6.39 -13.96 -10.14
N ASP A 459 7.51 -14.23 -10.82
CA ASP A 459 8.41 -13.20 -11.39
C ASP A 459 7.69 -12.10 -12.18
N ALA A 460 6.61 -12.45 -12.89
CA ALA A 460 5.81 -11.51 -13.65
C ALA A 460 5.26 -10.37 -12.77
N PHE A 461 4.88 -10.65 -11.51
CA PHE A 461 4.39 -9.63 -10.57
C PHE A 461 5.50 -8.68 -10.14
N TYR A 462 6.69 -9.21 -9.81
CA TYR A 462 7.85 -8.38 -9.47
C TYR A 462 8.28 -7.51 -10.65
N ILE A 463 8.47 -8.11 -11.83
CA ILE A 463 8.88 -7.39 -13.05
C ILE A 463 7.88 -6.29 -13.39
N THR A 464 6.58 -6.57 -13.33
CA THR A 464 5.55 -5.56 -13.62
C THR A 464 5.59 -4.41 -12.61
N THR A 465 5.74 -4.73 -11.33
CA THR A 465 5.84 -3.72 -10.26
C THR A 465 7.10 -2.87 -10.44
N TYR A 466 8.24 -3.46 -10.79
CA TYR A 466 9.48 -2.76 -11.10
C TYR A 466 9.33 -1.83 -12.32
N ILE A 467 8.67 -2.28 -13.39
CA ILE A 467 8.40 -1.44 -14.56
C ILE A 467 7.53 -0.25 -14.17
N ILE A 468 6.45 -0.46 -13.40
CA ILE A 468 5.56 0.60 -12.91
C ILE A 468 6.34 1.61 -12.05
N ALA A 469 7.18 1.13 -11.14
CA ALA A 469 8.01 1.96 -10.27
C ALA A 469 9.06 2.76 -11.06
N ALA A 470 9.74 2.13 -12.02
CA ALA A 470 10.72 2.77 -12.89
C ALA A 470 10.09 3.86 -13.75
N LEU A 471 8.95 3.56 -14.40
CA LEU A 471 8.19 4.55 -15.17
C LEU A 471 7.71 5.71 -14.29
N SER A 472 7.22 5.43 -13.09
CA SER A 472 6.78 6.45 -12.13
C SER A 472 7.94 7.37 -11.74
N THR A 473 9.14 6.80 -11.51
CA THR A 473 10.36 7.50 -11.12
C THR A 473 10.90 8.38 -12.25
N VAL A 474 10.98 7.85 -13.47
CA VAL A 474 11.37 8.63 -14.66
C VAL A 474 10.39 9.79 -14.86
N TYR A 475 9.10 9.54 -14.71
CA TYR A 475 8.09 10.57 -14.91
C TYR A 475 8.02 11.61 -13.78
N LEU A 476 8.55 11.29 -12.61
CA LEU A 476 8.71 12.23 -11.49
C LEU A 476 9.61 13.41 -11.89
N LEU A 477 10.56 13.16 -12.80
CA LEU A 477 11.47 14.16 -13.34
C LEU A 477 10.84 15.05 -14.42
N SER A 478 9.64 14.73 -14.92
CA SER A 478 8.98 15.50 -15.98
C SER A 478 8.57 16.90 -15.53
N LYS A 479 8.50 17.85 -16.49
CA LYS A 479 8.09 19.25 -16.21
C LYS A 479 6.73 19.33 -15.53
N ASN A 480 5.76 18.51 -15.96
CA ASN A 480 4.39 18.52 -15.43
C ASN A 480 4.35 18.04 -13.97
N THR A 481 5.11 16.99 -13.63
CA THR A 481 5.19 16.51 -12.25
C THR A 481 5.93 17.50 -11.37
N ARG A 482 7.03 18.11 -11.84
CA ARG A 482 7.76 19.16 -11.09
C ARG A 482 6.86 20.34 -10.71
N VAL A 483 5.94 20.75 -11.59
CA VAL A 483 4.97 21.81 -11.27
C VAL A 483 4.04 21.39 -10.13
N LEU A 484 3.53 20.15 -10.16
CA LEU A 484 2.71 19.61 -9.08
C LEU A 484 3.50 19.52 -7.75
N LEU A 485 4.74 19.04 -7.82
CA LEU A 485 5.59 18.92 -6.64
C LEU A 485 5.90 20.28 -6.00
N LYS A 486 6.00 21.35 -6.80
CA LYS A 486 6.19 22.72 -6.31
C LYS A 486 4.99 23.28 -5.53
N GLN A 487 3.77 22.80 -5.79
CA GLN A 487 2.57 23.31 -5.09
C GLN A 487 2.62 22.99 -3.59
N ASN A 488 3.18 21.83 -3.22
CA ASN A 488 3.34 21.37 -1.84
C ASN A 488 4.82 21.06 -1.53
N SER A 489 5.74 21.96 -1.94
CA SER A 489 7.18 21.69 -1.96
C SER A 489 7.74 21.18 -0.62
N LYS A 490 7.41 21.83 0.51
CA LYS A 490 7.88 21.41 1.84
C LYS A 490 7.41 20.01 2.20
N TRP A 491 6.14 19.71 1.95
CA TRP A 491 5.57 18.39 2.18
C TRP A 491 6.30 17.34 1.34
N ASN A 492 6.46 17.60 0.04
CA ASN A 492 7.09 16.65 -0.88
C ASN A 492 8.58 16.44 -0.55
N ILE A 493 9.31 17.48 -0.14
CA ILE A 493 10.69 17.36 0.34
C ILE A 493 10.72 16.47 1.60
N CYS A 494 9.81 16.68 2.55
CA CYS A 494 9.71 15.84 3.74
C CYS A 494 9.39 14.38 3.40
N MET A 495 8.56 14.11 2.39
CA MET A 495 8.28 12.74 1.93
C MET A 495 9.52 12.09 1.31
N ILE A 496 10.30 12.84 0.52
CA ILE A 496 11.56 12.34 -0.06
C ILE A 496 12.59 12.06 1.05
N LEU A 497 12.73 12.98 2.01
CA LEU A 497 13.62 12.80 3.17
C LEU A 497 13.20 11.57 3.99
N HIS A 498 11.90 11.34 4.19
CA HIS A 498 11.39 10.17 4.88
C HIS A 498 11.86 8.88 4.20
N ILE A 499 11.68 8.78 2.87
CA ILE A 499 12.12 7.62 2.09
C ILE A 499 13.62 7.41 2.23
N MET A 500 14.42 8.47 2.09
CA MET A 500 15.88 8.38 2.19
C MET A 500 16.34 7.90 3.55
N ILE A 501 15.78 8.44 4.64
CA ILE A 501 16.16 8.07 6.00
C ILE A 501 15.78 6.61 6.28
N VAL A 502 14.57 6.18 5.90
CA VAL A 502 14.14 4.79 6.08
C VAL A 502 15.07 3.82 5.34
N LEU A 503 15.41 4.12 4.07
CA LEU A 503 16.34 3.29 3.28
C LEU A 503 17.73 3.25 3.91
N LEU A 504 18.27 4.39 4.33
CA LEU A 504 19.59 4.46 4.96
C LEU A 504 19.63 3.66 6.27
N LEU A 505 18.59 3.75 7.11
CA LEU A 505 18.51 2.96 8.33
C LEU A 505 18.43 1.45 8.05
N GLY A 506 17.64 1.03 7.05
CA GLY A 506 17.58 -0.37 6.64
C GLY A 506 18.93 -0.90 6.15
N ILE A 507 19.61 -0.14 5.28
CA ILE A 507 20.96 -0.46 4.78
C ILE A 507 21.95 -0.55 5.94
N SER A 508 21.99 0.46 6.80
CA SER A 508 22.91 0.51 7.94
C SER A 508 22.67 -0.65 8.91
N TYR A 509 21.41 -0.97 9.21
CA TYR A 509 21.09 -2.08 10.09
C TYR A 509 21.56 -3.42 9.52
N SER A 510 21.23 -3.69 8.25
CA SER A 510 21.64 -4.91 7.55
C SER A 510 23.14 -5.06 7.39
N TYR A 511 23.87 -3.95 7.26
CA TYR A 511 25.30 -3.98 7.05
C TYR A 511 26.09 -4.13 8.36
N PHE A 512 25.69 -3.41 9.41
CA PHE A 512 26.48 -3.29 10.65
C PHE A 512 26.01 -4.17 11.82
N PHE A 513 24.73 -4.54 11.88
CA PHE A 513 24.15 -5.15 13.08
C PHE A 513 23.64 -6.57 12.84
N ASP A 514 22.76 -6.74 11.86
CA ASP A 514 22.16 -8.05 11.56
C ASP A 514 21.69 -8.07 10.11
N PHE A 515 22.17 -9.02 9.32
CA PHE A 515 21.88 -9.09 7.89
C PHE A 515 20.42 -9.52 7.66
N GLN A 516 19.55 -8.51 7.59
CA GLN A 516 18.11 -8.69 7.43
C GLN A 516 17.59 -7.91 6.22
N PRO A 517 17.77 -8.42 4.98
CA PRO A 517 17.34 -7.77 3.75
C PRO A 517 15.82 -7.94 3.53
N GLN A 518 15.02 -7.80 4.59
CA GLN A 518 13.57 -7.98 4.56
C GLN A 518 12.90 -6.63 4.28
N GLY A 519 12.00 -6.61 3.31
CA GLY A 519 11.31 -5.40 2.88
C GLY A 519 10.40 -4.79 3.95
N ARG A 520 9.87 -5.60 4.88
CA ARG A 520 9.08 -5.12 6.02
C ARG A 520 9.79 -4.04 6.84
N TYR A 521 11.13 -4.07 6.92
CA TYR A 521 11.89 -3.07 7.67
C TYR A 521 11.98 -1.71 7.00
N ILE A 522 11.88 -1.68 5.66
CA ILE A 522 11.80 -0.44 4.87
C ILE A 522 10.36 -0.07 4.49
N LEU A 523 9.37 -0.89 4.88
CA LEU A 523 7.94 -0.61 4.68
C LEU A 523 7.48 0.77 5.16
N PRO A 524 8.04 1.39 6.22
CA PRO A 524 7.72 2.77 6.61
C PRO A 524 7.79 3.81 5.48
N MET A 525 8.55 3.57 4.41
CA MET A 525 8.65 4.48 3.26
C MET A 525 7.44 4.41 2.31
N LEU A 526 6.65 3.34 2.37
CA LEU A 526 5.58 3.01 1.42
C LEU A 526 4.59 4.18 1.20
N PRO A 527 4.05 4.85 2.25
CA PRO A 527 3.10 5.95 2.06
C PRO A 527 3.68 7.12 1.27
N ALA A 528 4.92 7.49 1.59
CA ALA A 528 5.63 8.60 0.94
C ALA A 528 5.94 8.25 -0.52
N MET A 529 6.41 7.02 -0.78
CA MET A 529 6.74 6.55 -2.12
C MET A 529 5.49 6.53 -3.03
N LEU A 530 4.39 5.92 -2.56
CA LEU A 530 3.15 5.83 -3.33
C LEU A 530 2.52 7.21 -3.59
N MET A 531 2.67 8.16 -2.67
CA MET A 531 2.22 9.54 -2.88
C MET A 531 2.97 10.20 -4.04
N LEU A 532 4.30 10.06 -4.07
CA LEU A 532 5.14 10.57 -5.16
C LEU A 532 4.82 9.89 -6.50
N PHE A 533 4.62 8.57 -6.50
CA PHE A 533 4.21 7.84 -7.72
C PHE A 533 2.85 8.31 -8.22
N THR A 534 1.92 8.60 -7.31
CA THR A 534 0.61 9.14 -7.67
C THR A 534 0.73 10.52 -8.33
N TYR A 535 1.61 11.40 -7.84
CA TYR A 535 1.91 12.67 -8.53
C TYR A 535 2.42 12.49 -9.96
N SER A 536 3.29 11.50 -10.19
CA SER A 536 3.74 11.15 -11.54
C SER A 536 2.58 10.77 -12.45
N TRP A 537 1.69 9.89 -12.00
CA TRP A 537 0.53 9.49 -12.80
C TRP A 537 -0.41 10.66 -13.09
N ILE A 538 -0.64 11.56 -12.12
CA ILE A 538 -1.40 12.79 -12.36
C ILE A 538 -0.77 13.61 -13.48
N GLY A 539 0.55 13.85 -13.39
CA GLY A 539 1.27 14.61 -14.40
C GLY A 539 1.15 13.98 -15.79
N LEU A 540 1.16 12.65 -15.92
CA LEU A 540 1.08 11.94 -17.21
C LEU A 540 -0.28 12.15 -17.86
N THR A 541 -1.34 12.12 -17.07
CA THR A 541 -2.70 12.28 -17.59
C THR A 541 -3.06 13.71 -17.98
N LYS A 542 -2.27 14.71 -17.56
CA LYS A 542 -2.37 16.06 -18.12
C LYS A 542 -1.84 16.16 -19.56
N ILE A 543 -1.00 15.21 -20.01
CA ILE A 543 -0.50 15.13 -21.39
C ILE A 543 -1.52 14.45 -22.32
N LYS A 544 -2.38 13.57 -21.81
CA LYS A 544 -3.29 12.72 -22.59
C LYS A 544 -4.77 12.97 -22.29
N LYS A 545 -5.69 12.42 -23.10
CA LYS A 545 -7.15 12.53 -22.89
C LYS A 545 -7.57 11.95 -21.52
N ARG A 546 -8.58 12.56 -20.87
CA ARG A 546 -9.07 12.21 -19.52
C ARG A 546 -9.40 10.72 -19.31
N TRP A 547 -9.85 10.00 -20.34
CA TRP A 547 -10.21 8.58 -20.25
C TRP A 547 -9.01 7.66 -20.03
N ILE A 548 -7.81 8.05 -20.49
CA ILE A 548 -6.57 7.26 -20.36
C ILE A 548 -6.17 7.15 -18.89
N GLY A 549 -6.38 8.20 -18.10
CA GLY A 549 -6.16 8.14 -16.66
C GLY A 549 -7.08 7.15 -15.95
N TYR A 550 -8.35 7.08 -16.33
CA TYR A 550 -9.29 6.11 -15.76
C TYR A 550 -8.95 4.68 -16.16
N ALA A 551 -8.53 4.46 -17.41
CA ALA A 551 -8.07 3.17 -17.87
C ALA A 551 -6.82 2.71 -17.09
N LEU A 552 -5.82 3.58 -16.92
CA LEU A 552 -4.61 3.26 -16.15
C LEU A 552 -4.90 2.91 -14.70
N VAL A 553 -5.73 3.70 -14.01
CA VAL A 553 -6.13 3.41 -12.62
C VAL A 553 -6.86 2.07 -12.54
N SER A 554 -7.74 1.78 -13.50
CA SER A 554 -8.48 0.51 -13.52
C SER A 554 -7.57 -0.69 -13.79
N ILE A 555 -6.59 -0.55 -14.70
CA ILE A 555 -5.61 -1.60 -15.02
C ILE A 555 -4.72 -1.87 -13.81
N ILE A 556 -4.16 -0.82 -13.19
CA ILE A 556 -3.29 -0.94 -12.01
C ILE A 556 -4.09 -1.52 -10.84
N GLY A 557 -5.30 -1.01 -10.59
CA GLY A 557 -6.18 -1.54 -9.56
C GLY A 557 -6.49 -3.03 -9.79
N THR A 558 -6.84 -3.41 -11.02
CA THR A 558 -7.10 -4.83 -11.36
C THR A 558 -5.86 -5.69 -11.18
N PHE A 559 -4.69 -5.21 -11.61
CA PHE A 559 -3.41 -5.90 -11.43
C PHE A 559 -3.11 -6.15 -9.94
N LEU A 560 -3.22 -5.11 -9.09
CA LEU A 560 -3.00 -5.24 -7.65
C LEU A 560 -3.99 -6.17 -6.99
N LEU A 561 -5.24 -6.18 -7.43
CA LEU A 561 -6.26 -7.10 -6.92
C LEU A 561 -5.96 -8.54 -7.28
N VAL A 562 -5.55 -8.80 -8.51
CA VAL A 562 -5.13 -10.14 -8.94
C VAL A 562 -3.88 -10.56 -8.19
N GLN A 563 -2.90 -9.67 -8.06
CA GLN A 563 -1.69 -9.93 -7.29
C GLN A 563 -2.02 -10.24 -5.83
N THR A 564 -2.90 -9.46 -5.20
CA THR A 564 -3.41 -9.69 -3.84
C THR A 564 -4.07 -11.07 -3.73
N TYR A 565 -4.93 -11.43 -4.68
CA TYR A 565 -5.58 -12.73 -4.68
C TYR A 565 -4.58 -13.88 -4.78
N VAL A 566 -3.66 -13.81 -5.73
CA VAL A 566 -2.62 -14.84 -5.92
C VAL A 566 -1.72 -14.92 -4.69
N SER A 567 -1.32 -13.78 -4.14
CA SER A 567 -0.54 -13.69 -2.91
C SER A 567 -1.20 -14.41 -1.74
N ILE A 568 -2.48 -14.11 -1.49
CA ILE A 568 -3.27 -14.73 -0.43
C ILE A 568 -3.38 -16.24 -0.65
N PHE A 569 -3.59 -16.65 -1.90
CA PHE A 569 -3.74 -18.06 -2.26
C PHE A 569 -2.43 -18.85 -2.09
N ASP A 570 -1.30 -18.28 -2.52
CA ASP A 570 0.01 -18.91 -2.39
C ASP A 570 0.38 -19.08 -0.91
N VAL A 571 0.13 -18.08 -0.06
CA VAL A 571 0.35 -18.17 1.40
C VAL A 571 -0.50 -19.28 2.01
N ILE A 572 -1.81 -19.28 1.72
CA ILE A 572 -2.73 -20.25 2.31
C ILE A 572 -2.40 -21.67 1.84
N LEU A 573 -2.22 -21.89 0.53
CA LEU A 573 -1.92 -23.23 0.01
C LEU A 573 -0.58 -23.75 0.49
N TYR A 574 0.46 -22.91 0.50
CA TYR A 574 1.79 -23.34 0.92
C TYR A 574 1.79 -23.78 2.38
N SER A 575 1.01 -23.11 3.25
CA SER A 575 0.91 -23.49 4.66
C SER A 575 0.03 -24.73 4.94
N TYR A 576 -0.72 -25.23 3.95
CA TYR A 576 -1.52 -26.46 4.06
C TYR A 576 -0.95 -27.64 3.24
N ALA A 577 0.12 -27.43 2.48
CA ALA A 577 0.85 -28.43 1.72
C ALA A 577 2.04 -28.95 2.52
#